data_AF-A0A660XLY4-F1
#
_entry.id   AF-A0A660XLY4-F1
#
_cell.length_a   1.000
_cell.length_b   1.000
_cell.length_c   1.000
_cell.angle_alpha   90.00
_cell.angle_beta   90.00
_cell.angle_gamma   90.00
#
_symmetry.space_group_name_H-M   'P 1'
#
loop_
_entity.id
_entity.type
_entity.pdbx_description
1 polymer ?
#
loop_
_entity_poly.entity_id
_entity_poly.type
_entity_poly.pdbx_seq_one_letter_code
_entity_poly.pdbx_strand_id
1 'polypeptide(L)' 'MNNNLKITHIDIYPFNVASEHEFKIATMVISGAQNVLIHIRTNDGVDGWGEASSFRAIVGE' A
#
# COMPACT_ATOMS: atom_id res chain seq x y z
N MET A 1 26.90 -4.63 -12.01
CA MET A 1 25.85 -4.43 -11.00
C MET A 1 26.32 -5.07 -9.71
N ASN A 2 26.10 -4.41 -8.56
CA ASN A 2 26.54 -4.91 -7.27
C ASN A 2 25.70 -6.15 -6.90
N ASN A 3 26.29 -7.35 -6.89
CA ASN A 3 25.54 -8.59 -6.61
C ASN A 3 25.20 -8.78 -5.11
N ASN A 4 25.50 -7.79 -4.26
CA ASN A 4 25.29 -7.83 -2.82
C ASN A 4 24.29 -6.77 -2.34
N LEU A 5 23.27 -6.48 -3.16
CA LEU A 5 22.17 -5.62 -2.75
C LEU A 5 21.34 -6.35 -1.68
N LYS A 6 21.17 -5.70 -0.53
CA LYS A 6 20.41 -6.22 0.62
C LYS A 6 19.41 -5.18 1.08
N ILE A 7 18.20 -5.64 1.39
CA ILE A 7 17.22 -4.84 2.13
C ILE A 7 17.70 -4.75 3.58
N THR A 8 17.77 -3.54 4.12
CA THR A 8 18.19 -3.28 5.51
C THR A 8 17.00 -2.90 6.39
N HIS A 9 16.01 -2.21 5.83
CA HIS A 9 14.83 -1.75 6.55
C HIS A 9 13.58 -1.87 5.68
N ILE A 10 12.46 -2.17 6.34
CA ILE A 10 11.11 -2.10 5.78
C ILE A 10 10.26 -1.37 6.80
N ASP A 11 9.79 -0.19 6.44
CA ASP A 11 8.85 0.59 7.24
C ASP A 11 7.47 0.51 6.61
N ILE A 12 6.44 0.35 7.44
CA ILE A 12 5.05 0.24 7.00
C ILE A 12 4.24 1.32 7.72
N TYR A 13 3.62 2.19 6.93
CA TYR A 13 2.86 3.34 7.42
C TYR A 13 1.38 3.21 7.05
N PRO A 14 0.45 3.60 7.94
CA PRO A 14 -0.93 3.82 7.54
C PRO A 14 -0.99 4.89 6.45
N PHE A 15 -1.70 4.61 5.37
CA PHE A 15 -1.88 5.52 4.24
C PHE A 15 -3.36 5.59 3.86
N ASN A 16 -4.14 6.21 4.74
CA ASN A 16 -5.57 6.40 4.54
C ASN A 16 -5.82 7.69 3.77
N VAL A 17 -6.51 7.59 2.63
CA VAL A 17 -6.83 8.73 1.77
C VAL A 17 -8.35 8.83 1.62
N ALA A 18 -8.91 9.97 2.04
CA ALA A 18 -10.33 10.23 1.84
C ALA A 18 -10.64 10.40 0.34
N SER A 19 -11.72 9.78 -0.13
CA SER A 19 -12.21 10.01 -1.49
C SER A 19 -12.98 11.33 -1.56
N GLU A 20 -12.89 12.05 -2.67
CA GLU A 20 -13.70 13.26 -2.90
C GLU A 20 -15.20 12.97 -2.88
N HIS A 21 -15.58 11.78 -3.32
CA HIS A 21 -16.95 11.27 -3.32
C HIS A 21 -17.00 9.82 -2.85
N GLU A 22 -18.16 9.40 -2.34
CA GLU A 22 -18.40 8.02 -1.95
C GLU A 22 -18.43 7.09 -3.17
N PHE A 23 -17.66 6.00 -3.12
CA PHE A 23 -17.73 4.92 -4.10
C PHE A 23 -18.75 3.88 -3.64
N LYS A 24 -19.88 3.77 -4.34
CA LYS A 24 -20.99 2.87 -3.99
C LYS A 24 -21.01 1.67 -4.92
N ILE A 25 -20.96 0.47 -4.34
CA ILE A 25 -21.27 -0.79 -5.02
C ILE A 25 -22.47 -1.43 -4.34
N ALA A 26 -23.03 -2.49 -4.94
CA ALA A 26 -24.26 -3.12 -4.44
C ALA A 26 -24.21 -3.52 -2.96
N THR A 27 -23.03 -3.91 -2.45
CA THR A 27 -22.84 -4.43 -1.10
C THR A 27 -22.24 -3.43 -0.11
N MET A 28 -21.65 -2.33 -0.56
CA MET A 28 -20.98 -1.38 0.33
C MET A 28 -20.82 0.02 -0.25
N VAL A 29 -20.56 0.95 0.66
CA VAL A 29 -20.11 2.32 0.36
C VAL A 29 -18.70 2.50 0.90
N ILE A 30 -17.79 2.98 0.06
CA ILE A 30 -16.38 3.24 0.39
C ILE A 30 -16.16 4.76 0.37
N SER A 31 -15.82 5.34 1.52
CA SER A 31 -15.57 6.79 1.68
C SER A 31 -14.11 7.19 1.52
N GLY A 32 -13.20 6.22 1.43
CA GLY A 32 -11.77 6.45 1.27
C GLY A 32 -11.00 5.15 1.14
N ALA A 33 -9.80 5.26 0.56
CA ALA A 33 -8.84 4.16 0.51
C ALA A 33 -8.21 3.97 1.89
N GLN A 34 -8.19 2.73 2.36
CA GLN A 34 -7.50 2.32 3.58
C GLN A 34 -6.29 1.48 3.18
N ASN A 35 -5.20 2.18 2.84
CA ASN A 35 -4.01 1.56 2.26
C ASN A 35 -2.85 1.62 3.25
N VAL A 36 -1.76 0.96 2.89
CA VAL A 36 -0.47 1.10 3.56
C VAL A 36 0.58 1.56 2.57
N LEU A 37 1.47 2.42 3.05
CA LEU A 37 2.66 2.87 2.33
C LEU A 37 3.86 2.14 2.90
N ILE A 38 4.69 1.58 2.03
CA ILE A 38 5.83 0.75 2.38
C ILE A 38 7.10 1.44 1.87
N HIS A 39 8.07 1.65 2.76
CA HIS A 39 9.39 2.16 2.42
C HIS A 39 10.42 1.07 2.63
N ILE A 40 11.15 0.73 1.57
CA ILE A 40 12.22 -0.27 1.59
C ILE A 40 13.55 0.43 1.37
N ARG A 41 14.47 0.29 2.31
CA ARG A 41 15.82 0.86 2.21
C ARG A 41 16.85 -0.25 2.06
N THR A 42 17.85 0.00 1.23
CA THR A 42 18.93 -0.97 0.96
C THR A 42 20.26 -0.56 1.60
N ASN A 43 21.26 -1.43 1.52
CA ASN A 43 22.63 -1.16 1.95
C ASN A 43 23.45 -0.31 0.96
N ASP A 44 22.90 0.02 -0.23
CA ASP A 44 23.62 0.71 -1.30
C ASP A 44 23.03 2.11 -1.58
N GLY A 45 22.34 2.69 -0.59
CA GLY A 45 21.74 4.04 -0.69
C GLY A 45 20.52 4.12 -1.60
N VAL A 46 20.09 3.02 -2.22
CA VAL A 46 18.84 2.93 -2.98
C VAL A 46 17.69 2.67 -2.02
N ASP A 47 16.60 3.41 -2.19
CA ASP A 47 15.33 3.14 -1.53
C ASP A 47 14.19 2.99 -2.55
N GLY A 48 13.10 2.41 -2.09
CA GLY A 48 11.92 2.16 -2.90
C GLY A 48 10.66 2.38 -2.08
N TRP A 49 9.65 2.95 -2.72
CA TRP A 49 8.33 3.16 -2.14
C TRP A 49 7.32 2.29 -2.87
N GLY A 50 6.45 1.64 -2.10
CA GLY A 50 5.36 0.81 -2.62
C GLY A 50 4.08 1.06 -1.85
N GLU A 51 2.94 0.85 -2.51
CA GLU A 51 1.63 0.96 -1.91
C GLU A 51 0.94 -0.40 -1.95
N ALA A 52 0.25 -0.77 -0.87
CA ALA A 52 -0.68 -1.89 -0.88
C ALA A 52 -2.09 -1.40 -0.51
N SER A 53 -3.02 -1.63 -1.44
CA SER A 53 -4.44 -1.42 -1.19
C SER A 53 -5.04 -2.70 -0.60
N SER A 54 -5.36 -2.67 0.70
CA SER A 54 -6.03 -3.78 1.35
C SER A 54 -7.51 -3.78 0.96
N PHE A 55 -7.80 -4.17 -0.27
CA PHE A 55 -9.16 -4.41 -0.71
C PHE A 55 -9.71 -5.65 -0.01
N ARG A 56 -10.80 -5.50 0.76
CA ARG A 56 -11.58 -6.65 1.23
C ARG A 56 -12.34 -7.22 0.04
N ALA A 57 -11.79 -8.26 -0.58
CA ALA A 57 -12.46 -8.97 -1.65
C ALA A 57 -13.84 -9.42 -1.19
N ILE A 58 -14.89 -8.92 -1.84
CA ILE A 58 -16.23 -9.51 -1.77
C ILE A 58 -16.18 -10.73 -2.67
N VAL A 59 -16.19 -11.93 -2.08
CA VAL A 59 -16.48 -13.14 -2.86
C VAL A 59 -17.95 -13.13 -3.21
N GLY A 60 -18.28 -13.37 -4.48
CA GLY A 60 -19.65 -13.69 -4.87
C GLY A 60 -20.03 -15.05 -4.31
N GLU A 61 -21.28 -15.23 -3.90
CA GLU A 61 -21.89 -16.56 -3.78
C GLU A 61 -22.12 -17.14 -5.18
#